data_AF-A7NRR3-F1
#
_entry.id   AF-A7NRR3-F1
#
_cell.length_a   1.000
_cell.length_b   1.000
_cell.length_c   1.000
_cell.angle_alpha   90.00
_cell.angle_beta   90.00
_cell.angle_gamma   90.00
#
_symmetry.space_group_name_H-M   'P 1'
#
loop_
_entity.id
_entity.type
_entity.pdbx_description
1 polymer ?
#
loop_
_entity_poly.entity_id
_entity_poly.type
_entity_poly.pdbx_seq_one_letter_code
_entity_poly.pdbx_strand_id
1 'polypeptide(L)'
;MGKKWKLEAHTDIWTGDAAGKPDRLIPTGIMGSLRWWFEVLVRGLGGQACDPTSDVRCPDKDGRHCVVCELFGCTGWARKFRLMILDDNGQVIQNQIKANHTFILRFIPLRPIRDEEWCLLDATLRLIAEYGAIGGKTVFKPSDQQNRQNQPHHKDFGLVKIKKRPKWCKKEDVEAYVRNSHWRPNFPDNDFSWASLQNFWCVNGRYLARISVPVSTCL
;
A
#
# COMPACT_ATOMS: atom_id res chain seq x y z
N MET A 1 8.48 -20.54 2.75
CA MET A 1 7.92 -20.54 1.38
C MET A 1 7.32 -19.18 1.08
N GLY A 2 7.43 -18.66 -0.16
CA GLY A 2 6.87 -17.34 -0.50
C GLY A 2 5.35 -17.34 -0.66
N LYS A 3 4.70 -16.21 -0.36
CA LYS A 3 3.24 -16.02 -0.48
C LYS A 3 2.90 -15.23 -1.74
N LYS A 4 1.72 -15.48 -2.31
CA LYS A 4 1.26 -14.90 -3.58
C LYS A 4 -0.15 -14.34 -3.44
N TRP A 5 -0.39 -13.18 -4.03
CA TRP A 5 -1.71 -12.59 -4.23
C TRP A 5 -1.92 -12.42 -5.73
N LYS A 6 -3.03 -12.94 -6.26
CA LYS A 6 -3.46 -12.70 -7.64
C LYS A 6 -4.47 -11.57 -7.63
N LEU A 7 -4.22 -10.55 -8.43
CA LEU A 7 -5.07 -9.38 -8.59
C LEU A 7 -5.44 -9.21 -10.06
N GLU A 8 -6.53 -8.49 -10.30
CA GLU A 8 -6.93 -7.96 -11.60
C GLU A 8 -6.87 -6.43 -11.52
N ALA A 9 -6.28 -5.79 -12.53
CA ALA A 9 -6.26 -4.34 -12.65
C ALA A 9 -7.56 -3.85 -13.30
N HIS A 10 -8.33 -2.99 -12.63
CA HIS A 10 -9.51 -2.32 -13.21
C HIS A 10 -9.13 -1.06 -13.98
N THR A 11 -8.03 -0.42 -13.61
CA THR A 11 -7.40 0.67 -14.36
C THR A 11 -5.94 0.35 -14.59
N ASP A 12 -5.29 1.06 -15.51
CA ASP A 12 -3.85 0.90 -15.73
C ASP A 12 -3.08 1.09 -14.41
N ILE A 13 -2.06 0.29 -14.15
CA ILE A 13 -1.17 0.53 -13.01
C ILE A 13 -0.05 1.43 -13.49
N TRP A 14 0.04 2.62 -12.92
CA TRP A 14 1.08 3.57 -13.28
C TRP A 14 2.27 3.46 -12.34
N THR A 15 3.46 3.33 -12.91
CA THR A 15 4.73 3.54 -12.21
C THR A 15 5.60 4.42 -13.08
N GLY A 16 6.25 5.43 -12.49
CA GLY A 16 7.15 6.31 -13.22
C GLY A 16 8.54 5.70 -13.32
N ASP A 17 9.08 5.67 -14.53
CA ASP A 17 10.53 5.48 -14.73
C ASP A 17 11.33 6.74 -14.37
N ALA A 18 12.64 6.74 -14.63
CA ALA A 18 13.51 7.88 -14.35
C ALA A 18 13.11 9.17 -15.09
N ALA A 19 12.39 9.06 -16.21
CA ALA A 19 11.87 10.18 -16.98
C ALA A 19 10.39 10.50 -16.64
N GLY A 20 9.80 9.83 -15.65
CA GLY A 20 8.40 9.98 -15.27
C GLY A 20 7.42 9.43 -16.30
N LYS A 21 7.85 8.47 -17.14
CA LYS A 21 7.03 7.81 -18.16
C LYS A 21 6.45 6.48 -17.66
N PRO A 22 5.26 6.09 -18.14
CA PRO A 22 4.55 4.88 -17.69
C PRO A 22 5.00 3.58 -18.35
N ASP A 23 5.88 3.62 -19.35
CA ASP A 23 6.03 2.54 -20.33
C ASP A 23 6.51 1.23 -19.69
N ARG A 24 7.30 1.34 -18.62
CA ARG A 24 7.84 0.22 -17.86
C ARG A 24 7.19 0.12 -16.48
N LEU A 25 6.88 -1.10 -16.07
CA LEU A 25 6.54 -1.39 -14.69
C LEU A 25 7.81 -1.32 -13.82
N ILE A 26 7.78 -0.46 -12.83
CA ILE A 26 8.87 -0.27 -11.87
C ILE A 26 8.44 -0.87 -10.52
N PRO A 27 8.97 -2.05 -10.12
CA PRO A 27 8.54 -2.72 -8.89
C PRO A 27 8.75 -1.90 -7.61
N THR A 28 9.72 -0.97 -7.59
CA THR A 28 9.94 -0.07 -6.44
C THR A 28 8.81 0.94 -6.27
N GLY A 29 8.12 1.35 -7.34
CA GLY A 29 6.93 2.20 -7.24
C GLY A 29 5.76 1.46 -6.58
N ILE A 30 5.55 0.20 -6.93
CA ILE A 30 4.57 -0.68 -6.26
C ILE A 30 4.95 -0.92 -4.80
N MET A 31 6.23 -1.17 -4.53
CA MET A 31 6.75 -1.32 -3.17
C MET A 31 6.47 -0.08 -2.30
N GLY A 32 6.73 1.12 -2.83
CA GLY A 32 6.50 2.37 -2.12
C GLY A 32 5.01 2.59 -1.82
N SER A 33 4.13 2.31 -2.78
CA SER A 33 2.68 2.37 -2.59
C SER A 33 2.19 1.37 -1.54
N LEU A 34 2.69 0.12 -1.57
CA LEU A 34 2.39 -0.87 -0.55
C LEU A 34 2.85 -0.44 0.84
N ARG A 35 4.07 0.12 0.93
CA ARG A 35 4.61 0.63 2.19
C ARG A 35 3.71 1.73 2.76
N TRP A 36 3.31 2.68 1.93
CA TRP A 36 2.47 3.80 2.37
C TRP A 36 1.13 3.33 2.95
N TRP A 37 0.41 2.45 2.24
CA TRP A 37 -0.84 1.88 2.76
C TRP A 37 -0.63 1.01 4.01
N PHE A 38 0.52 0.35 4.12
CA PHE A 38 0.89 -0.41 5.31
C PHE A 38 1.12 0.51 6.51
N GLU A 39 1.77 1.66 6.32
CA GLU A 39 1.92 2.68 7.36
C GLU A 39 0.56 3.21 7.85
N VAL A 40 -0.36 3.50 6.92
CA VAL A 40 -1.74 3.94 7.22
C VAL A 40 -2.49 2.91 8.07
N LEU A 41 -2.38 1.63 7.71
CA LEU A 41 -2.96 0.53 8.48
C LEU A 41 -2.33 0.41 9.88
N VAL A 42 -1.01 0.42 9.98
CA VAL A 42 -0.29 0.28 11.26
C VAL A 42 -0.66 1.41 12.23
N ARG A 43 -0.70 2.67 11.75
CA ARG A 43 -1.17 3.82 12.55
C ARG A 43 -2.63 3.64 12.97
N GLY A 44 -3.48 3.17 12.06
CA GLY A 44 -4.88 2.86 12.33
C GLY A 44 -5.11 1.87 13.46
N LEU A 45 -4.25 0.85 13.54
CA LEU A 45 -4.31 -0.20 14.58
C LEU A 45 -3.66 0.22 15.91
N GLY A 46 -3.13 1.45 16.00
CA GLY A 46 -2.49 2.00 17.20
C GLY A 46 -1.00 1.69 17.32
N GLY A 47 -0.35 1.21 16.26
CA GLY A 47 1.10 1.16 16.15
C GLY A 47 1.68 2.49 15.65
N GLN A 48 3.00 2.62 15.66
CA GLN A 48 3.70 3.79 15.12
C GLN A 48 4.48 3.45 13.83
N ALA A 49 4.63 4.43 12.96
CA ALA A 49 5.33 4.29 11.69
C ALA A 49 6.27 5.49 11.43
N CYS A 50 7.54 5.17 11.17
CA CYS A 50 8.60 6.11 10.82
C CYS A 50 8.23 6.89 9.54
N ASP A 51 8.30 8.23 9.57
CA ASP A 51 8.26 9.02 8.33
C ASP A 51 9.67 9.01 7.70
N PRO A 52 9.85 8.44 6.49
CA PRO A 52 11.17 8.40 5.85
C PRO A 52 11.69 9.79 5.41
N THR A 53 10.84 10.82 5.39
CA THR A 53 11.17 12.19 4.97
C THR A 53 11.53 13.12 6.13
N SER A 54 11.27 12.72 7.37
CA SER A 54 11.64 13.48 8.56
C SER A 54 13.04 13.09 9.08
N ASP A 55 13.50 13.82 10.10
CA ASP A 55 14.73 13.50 10.84
C ASP A 55 14.53 12.32 11.80
N VAL A 56 13.29 11.95 12.08
CA VAL A 56 12.92 10.86 12.99
C VAL A 56 12.96 9.52 12.26
N ARG A 57 14.17 8.99 12.07
CA ARG A 57 14.43 7.78 11.28
C ARG A 57 14.68 6.55 12.13
N CYS A 58 14.31 5.37 11.64
CA CYS A 58 14.72 4.10 12.24
C CYS A 58 16.09 3.65 11.71
N PRO A 59 16.85 2.85 12.50
CA PRO A 59 16.59 2.49 13.90
C PRO A 59 16.73 3.68 14.87
N ASP A 60 16.20 3.55 16.08
CA ASP A 60 16.59 4.43 17.19
C ASP A 60 18.00 4.10 17.71
N LYS A 61 18.46 4.84 18.73
CA LYS A 61 19.77 4.64 19.37
C LYS A 61 19.96 3.25 19.98
N ASP A 62 18.87 2.55 20.29
CA ASP A 62 18.86 1.21 20.89
C ASP A 62 18.73 0.11 19.80
N GLY A 63 18.74 0.48 18.52
CA GLY A 63 18.59 -0.45 17.40
C GLY A 63 17.14 -0.86 17.12
N ARG A 64 16.14 -0.22 17.74
CA ARG A 64 14.73 -0.58 17.55
C ARG A 64 14.17 0.03 16.28
N HIS A 65 13.39 -0.78 15.56
CA HIS A 65 12.61 -0.36 14.40
C HIS A 65 11.13 -0.18 14.77
N CYS A 66 10.38 0.56 13.95
CA CYS A 66 8.93 0.40 13.92
C CYS A 66 8.55 -0.81 13.04
N VAL A 67 7.29 -1.26 13.13
CA VAL A 67 6.76 -2.42 12.39
C VAL A 67 6.97 -2.30 10.87
N VAL A 68 6.79 -1.09 10.31
CA VAL A 68 6.93 -0.84 8.87
C VAL A 68 8.39 -0.97 8.45
N CYS A 69 9.27 -0.25 9.16
CA CYS A 69 10.71 -0.25 8.92
C CYS A 69 11.28 -1.68 9.09
N GLU A 70 10.74 -2.49 10.01
CA GLU A 70 11.12 -3.90 10.21
C GLU A 70 10.84 -4.78 8.97
N LEU A 71 9.66 -4.63 8.34
CA LEU A 71 9.24 -5.45 7.20
C LEU A 71 9.78 -4.92 5.86
N PHE A 72 9.66 -3.61 5.62
CA PHE A 72 10.01 -2.93 4.36
C PHE A 72 11.45 -2.41 4.32
N GLY A 73 12.17 -2.44 5.43
CA GLY A 73 13.54 -1.93 5.53
C GLY A 73 13.61 -0.45 5.88
N CYS A 74 14.80 -0.05 6.33
CA CYS A 74 15.24 1.32 6.58
C CYS A 74 16.77 1.40 6.48
N THR A 75 17.36 2.57 6.77
CA THR A 75 18.82 2.70 6.81
C THR A 75 19.42 1.68 7.78
N GLY A 76 20.44 0.94 7.34
CA GLY A 76 21.08 -0.12 8.14
C GLY A 76 20.26 -1.42 8.29
N TRP A 77 19.02 -1.47 7.79
CA TRP A 77 18.17 -2.65 7.85
C TRP A 77 17.55 -2.95 6.49
N ALA A 78 17.96 -4.04 5.86
CA ALA A 78 17.32 -4.48 4.62
C ALA A 78 15.82 -4.75 4.84
N ARG A 79 15.05 -4.92 3.77
CA ARG A 79 13.68 -5.47 3.86
C ARG A 79 13.69 -6.97 4.14
N LYS A 80 12.60 -7.54 4.65
CA LYS A 80 12.48 -8.99 4.91
C LYS A 80 12.07 -9.81 3.68
N PHE A 81 11.65 -9.19 2.59
CA PHE A 81 11.17 -9.89 1.40
C PHE A 81 11.65 -9.27 0.09
N ARG A 82 11.73 -10.10 -0.95
CA ARG A 82 11.78 -9.70 -2.35
C ARG A 82 10.37 -9.72 -2.95
N LEU A 83 9.96 -8.63 -3.58
CA LEU A 83 8.72 -8.55 -4.34
C LEU A 83 9.01 -8.85 -5.81
N MET A 84 8.25 -9.78 -6.38
CA MET A 84 8.20 -10.03 -7.83
C MET A 84 6.78 -9.79 -8.31
N ILE A 85 6.65 -9.21 -9.50
CA ILE A 85 5.37 -8.98 -10.16
C ILE A 85 5.34 -9.88 -11.40
N LEU A 86 4.41 -10.83 -11.39
CA LEU A 86 4.36 -11.91 -12.37
C LEU A 86 3.04 -11.90 -13.14
N ASP A 87 3.05 -12.42 -14.36
CA ASP A 87 1.83 -12.77 -15.09
C ASP A 87 1.26 -14.11 -14.60
N ASP A 88 0.17 -14.56 -15.24
CA ASP A 88 -0.47 -15.83 -14.92
C ASP A 88 0.37 -17.07 -15.28
N ASN A 89 1.36 -16.92 -16.17
CA ASN A 89 2.33 -17.95 -16.52
C ASN A 89 3.54 -17.97 -15.58
N GLY A 90 3.61 -17.04 -14.62
CA GLY A 90 4.71 -16.90 -13.68
C GLY A 90 5.93 -16.15 -14.24
N GLN A 91 5.80 -15.51 -15.41
CA GLN A 91 6.84 -14.69 -16.02
C GLN A 91 6.83 -13.27 -15.43
N VAL A 92 8.01 -12.65 -15.35
CA VAL A 92 8.13 -11.30 -14.79
C VAL A 92 7.54 -10.27 -15.74
N ILE A 93 6.59 -9.47 -15.26
CA ILE A 93 6.02 -8.37 -16.03
C ILE A 93 7.02 -7.22 -16.08
N GLN A 94 7.38 -6.78 -17.29
CA GLN A 94 8.28 -5.64 -17.51
C GLN A 94 7.54 -4.38 -17.97
N ASN A 95 6.48 -4.55 -18.77
CA ASN A 95 5.68 -3.45 -19.30
C ASN A 95 4.63 -3.00 -18.29
N GLN A 96 4.05 -1.81 -18.50
CA GLN A 96 2.92 -1.35 -17.72
C GLN A 96 1.80 -2.40 -17.66
N ILE A 97 1.25 -2.64 -16.46
CA ILE A 97 0.04 -3.47 -16.30
C ILE A 97 -1.15 -2.63 -16.77
N LYS A 98 -1.83 -3.08 -17.83
CA LYS A 98 -3.01 -2.42 -18.38
C LYS A 98 -4.28 -2.85 -17.67
N ALA A 99 -5.32 -2.04 -17.78
CA ALA A 99 -6.66 -2.42 -17.33
C ALA A 99 -7.09 -3.80 -17.88
N ASN A 100 -7.92 -4.50 -17.12
CA ASN A 100 -8.44 -5.85 -17.36
C ASN A 100 -7.38 -6.97 -17.44
N HIS A 101 -6.13 -6.70 -17.04
CA HIS A 101 -5.11 -7.73 -16.94
C HIS A 101 -4.94 -8.24 -15.51
N THR A 102 -4.67 -9.53 -15.39
CA THR A 102 -4.30 -10.17 -14.13
C THR A 102 -2.79 -10.08 -13.91
N PHE A 103 -2.41 -9.97 -12.64
CA PHE A 103 -1.02 -10.02 -12.22
C PHE A 103 -0.90 -10.62 -10.83
N ILE A 104 0.29 -11.09 -10.49
CA ILE A 104 0.58 -11.78 -9.25
C ILE A 104 1.67 -11.02 -8.50
N LEU A 105 1.35 -10.56 -7.29
CA LEU A 105 2.34 -10.10 -6.33
C LEU A 105 2.88 -11.29 -5.57
N ARG A 106 4.16 -11.64 -5.82
CA ARG A 106 4.87 -12.72 -5.14
C ARG A 106 5.87 -12.14 -4.15
N PHE A 107 5.66 -12.42 -2.87
CA PHE A 107 6.54 -12.03 -1.78
C PHE A 107 7.42 -13.22 -1.40
N ILE A 108 8.71 -13.10 -1.67
CA ILE A 108 9.72 -14.12 -1.39
C ILE A 108 10.47 -13.71 -0.12
N PRO A 109 10.37 -14.46 0.98
CA PRO A 109 11.11 -14.18 2.21
C PRO A 109 12.61 -14.21 1.96
N LEU A 110 13.29 -13.15 2.38
CA LEU A 110 14.74 -13.06 2.50
C LEU A 110 15.19 -13.30 3.95
N ARG A 111 14.27 -13.09 4.90
CA ARG A 111 14.39 -13.36 6.33
C ARG A 111 13.07 -13.92 6.87
N PRO A 112 13.04 -14.46 8.10
CA PRO A 112 11.78 -14.88 8.73
C PRO A 112 10.77 -13.74 8.75
N ILE A 113 9.55 -14.04 8.28
CA ILE A 113 8.40 -13.14 8.32
C ILE A 113 7.36 -13.81 9.20
N ARG A 114 7.00 -13.15 10.30
CA ARG A 114 6.04 -13.63 11.30
C ARG A 114 4.63 -13.67 10.69
N ASP A 115 3.75 -14.43 11.31
CA ASP A 115 2.39 -14.57 10.79
C ASP A 115 1.64 -13.24 10.84
N GLU A 116 1.84 -12.43 11.88
CA GLU A 116 1.25 -11.09 12.02
C GLU A 116 1.75 -10.13 10.95
N GLU A 117 3.01 -10.25 10.52
CA GLU A 117 3.56 -9.46 9.39
C GLU A 117 2.89 -9.85 8.07
N TRP A 118 2.62 -11.14 7.86
CA TRP A 118 1.83 -11.60 6.71
C TRP A 118 0.38 -11.13 6.79
N CYS A 119 -0.20 -11.11 7.99
CA CYS A 119 -1.54 -10.61 8.24
C CYS A 119 -1.68 -9.14 7.88
N LEU A 120 -0.74 -8.32 8.34
CA LEU A 120 -0.70 -6.90 8.02
C LEU A 120 -0.59 -6.69 6.51
N LEU A 121 0.28 -7.43 5.83
CA LEU A 121 0.43 -7.32 4.37
C LEU A 121 -0.85 -7.70 3.62
N ASP A 122 -1.54 -8.77 4.04
CA ASP A 122 -2.83 -9.15 3.48
C ASP A 122 -3.92 -8.09 3.73
N ALA A 123 -3.99 -7.56 4.95
CA ALA A 123 -4.93 -6.50 5.32
C ALA A 123 -4.67 -5.22 4.52
N THR A 124 -3.40 -4.85 4.31
CA THR A 124 -3.01 -3.73 3.45
C THR A 124 -3.48 -3.95 2.01
N LEU A 125 -3.29 -5.15 1.45
CA LEU A 125 -3.74 -5.44 0.08
C LEU A 125 -5.26 -5.39 -0.06
N ARG A 126 -6.00 -5.85 0.96
CA ARG A 126 -7.46 -5.70 1.02
C ARG A 126 -7.89 -4.25 1.06
N LEU A 127 -7.28 -3.46 1.94
CA LEU A 127 -7.53 -2.03 2.06
C LEU A 127 -7.33 -1.32 0.71
N ILE A 128 -6.23 -1.64 0.02
CA ILE A 128 -5.95 -1.12 -1.33
C ILE A 128 -7.03 -1.52 -2.32
N ALA A 129 -7.43 -2.79 -2.34
CA ALA A 129 -8.38 -3.30 -3.32
C ALA A 129 -9.83 -2.82 -3.10
N GLU A 130 -10.20 -2.55 -1.85
CA GLU A 130 -11.57 -2.15 -1.50
C GLU A 130 -11.73 -0.62 -1.45
N TYR A 131 -10.71 0.10 -0.99
CA TYR A 131 -10.82 1.53 -0.63
C TYR A 131 -9.71 2.40 -1.22
N GLY A 132 -8.76 1.82 -1.95
CA GLY A 132 -7.55 2.50 -2.36
C GLY A 132 -7.15 2.25 -3.81
N ALA A 133 -5.87 2.51 -4.07
CA ALA A 133 -5.22 2.28 -5.35
C ALA A 133 -3.73 2.02 -5.16
N ILE A 134 -3.10 1.35 -6.12
CA ILE A 134 -1.70 0.96 -6.08
C ILE A 134 -0.87 1.57 -7.23
N GLY A 135 0.35 1.98 -6.93
CA GLY A 135 1.26 2.64 -7.87
C GLY A 135 1.32 4.16 -7.65
N GLY A 136 1.70 4.91 -8.67
CA GLY A 136 1.75 6.37 -8.64
C GLY A 136 0.58 7.01 -9.39
N LYS A 137 0.45 8.34 -9.27
CA LYS A 137 -0.65 9.13 -9.87
C LYS A 137 -2.06 8.66 -9.46
N THR A 138 -2.18 7.99 -8.33
CA THR A 138 -3.45 7.52 -7.74
C THR A 138 -4.29 8.66 -7.14
N VAL A 139 -3.70 9.86 -6.98
CA VAL A 139 -4.34 11.08 -6.45
C VAL A 139 -4.86 12.01 -7.54
N PHE A 140 -4.86 11.57 -8.79
CA PHE A 140 -5.45 12.34 -9.88
C PHE A 140 -6.95 12.52 -9.65
N LYS A 141 -7.52 13.60 -10.21
CA LYS A 141 -8.94 13.87 -10.02
C LYS A 141 -9.73 12.71 -10.63
N PRO A 142 -10.86 12.30 -10.02
CA PRO A 142 -11.72 11.27 -10.59
C PRO A 142 -12.11 11.58 -12.06
N SER A 143 -12.18 10.52 -12.86
CA SER A 143 -12.57 10.62 -14.28
C SER A 143 -14.05 10.92 -14.49
N ASP A 144 -14.88 10.72 -13.46
CA ASP A 144 -16.34 10.92 -13.46
C ASP A 144 -16.77 12.40 -13.54
N GLN A 145 -15.83 13.36 -13.48
CA GLN A 145 -16.15 14.78 -13.70
C GLN A 145 -16.62 15.04 -15.13
N GLN A 146 -17.86 15.54 -15.24
CA GLN A 146 -18.48 15.94 -16.50
C GLN A 146 -17.56 16.90 -17.29
N ASN A 147 -17.36 16.62 -18.57
CA ASN A 147 -16.47 17.34 -19.49
C ASN A 147 -14.95 17.22 -19.25
N ARG A 148 -14.48 16.32 -18.36
CA ARG A 148 -13.03 16.12 -18.10
C ARG A 148 -12.53 14.68 -18.14
N GLN A 149 -13.38 13.74 -18.54
CA GLN A 149 -13.09 12.29 -18.61
C GLN A 149 -11.81 11.94 -19.39
N ASN A 150 -11.48 12.73 -20.42
CA ASN A 150 -10.30 12.50 -21.28
C ASN A 150 -9.08 13.36 -20.91
N GLN A 151 -9.13 14.14 -19.82
CA GLN A 151 -7.99 14.97 -19.43
C GLN A 151 -6.90 14.11 -18.75
N PRO A 152 -5.61 14.31 -19.05
CA PRO A 152 -4.52 13.49 -18.52
C PRO A 152 -4.45 13.43 -16.98
N HIS A 153 -4.93 14.48 -16.31
CA HIS A 153 -4.97 14.62 -14.84
C HIS A 153 -6.31 14.19 -14.21
N HIS A 154 -7.18 13.59 -15.02
CA HIS A 154 -8.46 13.00 -14.61
C HIS A 154 -8.51 11.48 -14.82
N LYS A 155 -7.42 10.86 -15.30
CA LYS A 155 -7.37 9.42 -15.52
C LYS A 155 -7.12 8.70 -14.21
N ASP A 156 -7.98 7.74 -13.88
CA ASP A 156 -7.82 6.85 -12.74
C ASP A 156 -6.73 5.81 -13.02
N PHE A 157 -5.90 5.53 -12.02
CA PHE A 157 -4.82 4.54 -12.08
C PHE A 157 -4.79 3.69 -10.81
N GLY A 158 -4.38 2.43 -10.95
CA GLY A 158 -4.07 1.56 -9.81
C GLY A 158 -5.27 0.96 -9.09
N LEU A 159 -6.49 1.04 -9.63
CA LEU A 159 -7.65 0.34 -9.08
C LEU A 159 -7.51 -1.15 -9.35
N VAL A 160 -7.66 -1.98 -8.33
CA VAL A 160 -7.40 -3.43 -8.42
C VAL A 160 -8.46 -4.23 -7.68
N LYS A 161 -8.65 -5.49 -8.09
CA LYS A 161 -9.50 -6.46 -7.40
C LYS A 161 -8.70 -7.71 -7.06
N ILE A 162 -8.84 -8.19 -5.83
CA ILE A 162 -8.19 -9.44 -5.43
C ILE A 162 -8.98 -10.63 -5.98
N LYS A 163 -8.29 -11.51 -6.72
CA LYS A 163 -8.84 -12.77 -7.25
C LYS A 163 -8.49 -13.97 -6.40
N LYS A 164 -7.27 -14.00 -5.88
CA LYS A 164 -6.77 -15.08 -5.02
C LYS A 164 -5.81 -14.54 -3.99
N ARG A 165 -5.96 -14.99 -2.75
CA ARG A 165 -5.10 -14.61 -1.62
C ARG A 165 -4.97 -15.78 -0.64
N PRO A 166 -3.91 -15.83 0.18
CA PRO A 166 -3.83 -16.74 1.31
C PRO A 166 -4.96 -16.44 2.31
N LYS A 167 -5.51 -17.47 2.95
CA LYS A 167 -6.54 -17.30 3.99
C LYS A 167 -5.85 -17.17 5.33
N TRP A 168 -5.84 -16.01 5.99
CA TRP A 168 -5.48 -15.91 7.41
C TRP A 168 -5.95 -14.62 8.09
N CYS A 169 -5.98 -14.74 9.43
CA CYS A 169 -5.73 -13.74 10.48
C CYS A 169 -6.95 -13.29 11.30
N LYS A 170 -6.74 -13.33 12.62
CA LYS A 170 -7.56 -12.68 13.64
C LYS A 170 -7.05 -11.26 13.84
N LYS A 171 -7.95 -10.31 14.08
CA LYS A 171 -7.59 -8.90 14.20
C LYS A 171 -6.78 -8.65 15.48
N GLU A 172 -7.11 -9.38 16.53
CA GLU A 172 -6.59 -9.22 17.88
C GLU A 172 -5.07 -9.50 17.94
N ASP A 173 -4.63 -10.56 17.26
CA ASP A 173 -3.21 -10.94 17.19
C ASP A 173 -2.38 -9.83 16.53
N VAL A 174 -2.93 -9.21 15.47
CA VAL A 174 -2.26 -8.15 14.73
C VAL A 174 -2.22 -6.85 15.54
N GLU A 175 -3.28 -6.50 16.25
CA GLU A 175 -3.29 -5.33 17.13
C GLU A 175 -2.30 -5.46 18.28
N ALA A 176 -2.25 -6.63 18.92
CA ALA A 176 -1.27 -6.92 19.97
C ALA A 176 0.16 -6.84 19.42
N TYR A 177 0.39 -7.34 18.20
CA TYR A 177 1.68 -7.26 17.53
C TYR A 177 2.13 -5.82 17.30
N VAL A 178 1.30 -4.96 16.71
CA VAL A 178 1.72 -3.58 16.38
C VAL A 178 1.88 -2.68 17.59
N ARG A 179 1.20 -2.99 18.71
CA ARG A 179 1.28 -2.22 19.97
C ARG A 179 2.40 -2.71 20.91
N ASN A 180 3.16 -3.72 20.52
CA ASN A 180 4.18 -4.30 21.38
C ASN A 180 5.27 -3.27 21.73
N SER A 181 5.67 -3.22 23.00
CA SER A 181 6.68 -2.28 23.52
C SER A 181 8.10 -2.53 23.01
N HIS A 182 8.36 -3.66 22.35
CA HIS A 182 9.64 -3.94 21.72
C HIS A 182 9.87 -3.10 20.45
N TRP A 183 8.80 -2.58 19.83
CA TRP A 183 8.93 -1.63 18.73
C TRP A 183 9.45 -0.30 19.24
N ARG A 184 10.04 0.49 18.34
CA ARG A 184 10.47 1.85 18.67
C ARG A 184 9.28 2.66 19.22
N PRO A 185 9.34 3.14 20.46
CA PRO A 185 8.23 3.88 21.08
C PRO A 185 8.36 5.39 20.90
N ASN A 186 7.23 6.08 21.07
CA ASN A 186 7.08 7.49 21.45
C ASN A 186 8.00 8.48 20.72
N PHE A 187 8.07 8.37 19.39
CA PHE A 187 8.72 9.39 18.56
C PHE A 187 7.69 10.35 17.94
N PRO A 188 8.03 11.64 17.77
CA PRO A 188 7.09 12.59 17.18
C PRO A 188 6.83 12.22 15.72
N ASP A 189 5.58 11.89 15.40
CA ASP A 189 5.08 11.58 14.05
C ASP A 189 3.91 12.49 13.63
N ASN A 190 3.78 13.62 14.33
CA ASN A 190 2.65 14.55 14.26
C ASN A 190 2.32 14.97 12.82
N ASP A 191 3.34 15.22 12.00
CA ASP A 191 3.22 15.69 10.61
C ASP A 191 2.56 14.65 9.68
N PHE A 192 2.57 13.38 10.07
CA PHE A 192 2.00 12.25 9.32
C PHE A 192 0.89 11.50 10.08
N SER A 193 0.50 11.98 11.26
CA SER A 193 -0.58 11.40 12.07
C SER A 193 -1.92 11.35 11.31
N TRP A 194 -2.15 12.27 10.37
CA TRP A 194 -3.32 12.30 9.49
C TRP A 194 -3.41 11.05 8.59
N ALA A 195 -2.28 10.48 8.16
CA ALA A 195 -2.22 9.28 7.33
C ALA A 195 -2.38 8.01 8.18
N SER A 196 -3.53 7.92 8.84
CA SER A 196 -3.97 6.83 9.72
C SER A 196 -5.39 6.45 9.35
N LEU A 197 -5.73 5.15 9.33
CA LEU A 197 -7.12 4.72 9.09
C LEU A 197 -8.12 5.30 10.08
N GLN A 198 -7.69 5.75 11.26
CA GLN A 198 -8.59 6.43 12.20
C GLN A 198 -9.18 7.73 11.64
N ASN A 199 -8.50 8.33 10.66
CA ASN A 199 -8.93 9.56 9.98
C ASN A 199 -9.55 9.26 8.60
N PHE A 200 -9.75 8.00 8.26
CA PHE A 200 -10.36 7.57 7.01
C PHE A 200 -11.77 7.12 7.36
N TRP A 201 -12.74 7.79 6.78
CA TRP A 201 -14.08 7.25 6.69
C TRP A 201 -14.06 6.26 5.51
N CYS A 202 -14.81 5.16 5.58
CA CYS A 202 -15.01 4.20 4.47
C CYS A 202 -16.51 3.80 4.43
N VAL A 203 -17.29 4.33 3.49
CA VAL A 203 -18.72 4.07 3.31
C VAL A 203 -18.93 3.31 2.00
N ASN A 204 -19.24 2.02 2.13
CA ASN A 204 -19.47 1.14 0.99
C ASN A 204 -20.53 1.71 0.02
N GLY A 205 -20.18 1.78 -1.26
CA GLY A 205 -21.06 2.30 -2.32
C GLY A 205 -21.14 3.83 -2.39
N ARG A 206 -20.37 4.56 -1.57
CA ARG A 206 -20.23 6.02 -1.67
C ARG A 206 -18.79 6.37 -2.03
N TYR A 207 -18.65 7.48 -2.74
CA TYR A 207 -17.36 8.05 -3.13
C TYR A 207 -17.47 9.57 -3.08
N LEU A 208 -16.34 10.25 -2.94
CA LEU A 208 -16.28 11.71 -2.95
C LEU A 208 -16.56 12.25 -4.36
N ALA A 209 -17.85 12.39 -4.70
CA ALA A 209 -18.30 13.06 -5.92
C ALA A 209 -18.26 14.59 -5.69
N ARG A 210 -17.37 15.31 -6.37
CA ARG A 210 -17.27 16.79 -6.27
C ARG A 210 -18.37 17.52 -7.05
N ILE A 211 -19.60 17.03 -6.99
CA ILE A 211 -20.77 17.57 -7.71
C ILE A 211 -21.49 18.61 -6.85
N SER A 212 -21.75 18.30 -5.57
CA SER A 212 -22.33 19.23 -4.59
C SER A 212 -22.19 18.71 -3.15
N VAL A 213 -22.26 19.63 -2.17
CA VAL A 213 -22.13 19.37 -0.72
C VAL A 213 -23.08 18.28 -0.18
N PRO A 214 -24.35 18.15 -0.62
CA PRO A 214 -25.25 17.11 -0.10
C PRO A 214 -24.91 15.70 -0.62
N VAL A 215 -24.19 15.59 -1.74
CA VAL A 215 -23.81 14.33 -2.39
C VAL A 215 -22.38 13.93 -2.00
N SER A 216 -21.61 14.87 -1.47
CA SER A 216 -20.28 14.66 -0.91
C SER A 216 -20.41 14.23 0.56
N THR A 217 -20.58 12.95 0.81
CA THR A 217 -20.27 12.40 2.15
C THR A 217 -18.97 11.63 2.03
N CYS A 218 -18.08 11.83 3.02
CA CYS A 218 -16.71 11.34 3.03
C CYS A 218 -16.61 9.87 2.63
N LEU A 219 -15.38 9.54 2.18
CA LEU A 219 -14.92 8.19 1.90
C LEU A 219 -15.52 7.19 2.85
#